data_AF-A0A947WBD5-F1
#
_entry.id   AF-A0A947WBD5-F1
#
_cell.length_a   1.000
_cell.length_b   1.000
_cell.length_c   1.000
_cell.angle_alpha   90.00
_cell.angle_beta   90.00
_cell.angle_gamma   90.00
#
_symmetry.space_group_name_H-M   'P 1'
#
loop_
_entity.id
_entity.type
_entity.pdbx_description
1 polymer ?
#
loop_
_entity_poly.entity_id
_entity_poly.type
_entity_poly.pdbx_seq_one_letter_code
_entity_poly.pdbx_strand_id
1 'polypeptide(L)'
;MTKLADTNLAQGAHTLGSERHELKYLIRPEEAVAITEFIKPYLELDKYCISRANSEYTVRSIYYDSPSFDCYHEKLDGIRERQKLRIR
;
A
#
# COMPACT_ATOMS: atom_id res chain seq x y z
N MET A 1 -12.81 1.22 56.89
CA MET A 1 -11.66 0.31 57.10
C MET A 1 -10.88 0.22 55.81
N THR A 2 -9.71 0.84 55.82
CA THR A 2 -8.71 0.93 54.76
C THR A 2 -8.17 -0.46 54.42
N LYS A 3 -8.09 -0.81 53.14
CA LYS A 3 -6.96 -1.59 52.63
C LYS A 3 -6.50 -0.99 51.30
N LEU A 4 -5.36 -0.32 51.41
CA LEU A 4 -4.48 0.05 50.33
C LEU A 4 -3.62 -1.17 49.94
N ALA A 5 -3.18 -1.12 48.68
CA ALA A 5 -2.05 -1.81 48.08
C ALA A 5 -2.17 -3.32 47.86
N ASP A 6 -2.27 -3.70 46.58
CA ASP A 6 -1.15 -4.40 45.97
C ASP A 6 -0.89 -3.87 44.57
N THR A 7 0.24 -3.18 44.49
CA THR A 7 1.01 -2.80 43.32
C THR A 7 1.56 -4.07 42.66
N ASN A 8 1.21 -4.36 41.40
CA ASN A 8 2.18 -4.55 40.30
C ASN A 8 1.63 -5.28 39.08
N LEU A 9 2.14 -4.81 37.93
CA LEU A 9 2.40 -5.53 36.70
C LEU A 9 1.22 -6.27 36.04
N ALA A 10 0.54 -5.52 35.17
CA ALA A 10 0.62 -5.84 33.75
C ALA A 10 0.47 -4.53 32.98
N GLN A 11 1.58 -3.81 32.81
CA GLN A 11 1.74 -3.05 31.58
C GLN A 11 1.70 -4.07 30.45
N GLY A 12 0.48 -4.36 29.96
CA GLY A 12 0.32 -4.91 28.64
C GLY A 12 0.92 -3.88 27.72
N ALA A 13 2.20 -4.08 27.37
CA ALA A 13 2.76 -3.50 26.19
C ALA A 13 1.82 -3.98 25.06
N HIS A 14 0.85 -3.16 24.70
CA HIS A 14 0.25 -3.24 23.39
C HIS A 14 1.43 -2.99 22.46
N THR A 15 2.08 -4.08 22.04
CA THR A 15 2.77 -4.11 20.77
C THR A 15 1.67 -3.73 19.78
N LEU A 16 1.52 -2.44 19.52
CA LEU A 16 0.83 -1.96 18.34
C LEU A 16 1.68 -2.51 17.20
N GLY A 17 1.41 -3.77 16.84
CA GLY A 17 1.84 -4.30 15.58
C GLY A 17 1.39 -3.27 14.57
N SER A 18 2.34 -2.68 13.85
CA SER A 18 2.04 -1.74 12.79
C SER A 18 1.30 -2.52 11.70
N GLU A 19 -0.01 -2.66 11.85
CA GLU A 19 -0.85 -3.28 10.85
C GLU A 19 -0.78 -2.40 9.60
N ARG A 20 -0.31 -3.00 8.50
CA ARG A 20 -0.24 -2.30 7.22
C ARG A 20 -1.64 -2.22 6.65
N HIS A 21 -2.19 -1.02 6.61
CA HIS A 21 -3.42 -0.74 5.88
C HIS A 21 -3.10 -0.21 4.48
N GLU A 22 -3.71 -0.78 3.45
CA GLU A 22 -3.59 -0.34 2.07
C GLU A 22 -4.99 -0.05 1.52
N LEU A 23 -5.27 1.22 1.19
CA LEU A 23 -6.55 1.71 0.68
C LEU A 23 -6.36 2.19 -0.76
N LYS A 24 -7.34 1.91 -1.63
CA LYS A 24 -7.30 2.27 -3.05
C LYS A 24 -8.57 3.06 -3.40
N TYR A 25 -8.37 4.20 -4.05
CA TYR A 25 -9.44 5.10 -4.44
C TYR A 25 -9.41 5.32 -5.94
N LEU A 26 -10.59 5.39 -6.56
CA LEU A 26 -10.74 5.91 -7.91
C LEU A 26 -10.84 7.44 -7.80
N ILE A 27 -9.95 8.15 -8.49
CA ILE A 27 -9.87 9.61 -8.46
C ILE A 27 -9.85 10.15 -9.88
N ARG A 28 -10.32 11.39 -10.06
CA ARG A 28 -10.21 12.11 -11.31
C ARG A 28 -8.80 12.71 -11.46
N PRO A 29 -8.33 12.97 -12.70
CA PRO A 29 -7.02 13.59 -12.94
C PRO A 29 -6.82 14.92 -12.19
N GLU A 30 -7.85 15.76 -12.13
CA GLU A 30 -7.80 17.06 -11.44
C GLU A 30 -7.57 16.90 -9.94
N GLU A 31 -8.19 15.88 -9.33
CA GLU A 31 -8.03 15.56 -7.91
C GLU A 31 -6.62 15.05 -7.61
N ALA A 32 -6.01 14.30 -8.55
CA ALA A 32 -4.64 13.82 -8.39
C ALA A 32 -3.64 14.99 -8.29
N VAL A 33 -3.83 16.06 -9.07
CA VAL A 33 -3.00 17.27 -8.99
C VAL A 33 -3.17 17.96 -7.64
N ALA A 34 -4.42 18.15 -7.19
CA ALA A 34 -4.71 18.78 -5.90
C ALA A 34 -4.13 17.98 -4.71
N ILE A 35 -4.27 16.65 -4.74
CA ILE A 35 -3.70 15.76 -3.71
C ILE A 35 -2.18 15.86 -3.70
N THR A 36 -1.54 15.86 -4.87
CA THR A 36 -0.07 15.92 -4.98
C THR A 36 0.49 17.20 -4.36
N GLU A 37 -0.11 18.36 -4.62
CA GLU A 37 0.29 19.62 -4.00
C GLU A 37 0.04 19.64 -2.49
N PHE A 38 -1.07 19.05 -2.03
CA PHE A 38 -1.40 18.96 -0.61
C PHE A 38 -0.42 18.08 0.18
N ILE A 39 0.02 16.94 -0.37
CA ILE A 39 0.90 15.98 0.33
C ILE A 39 2.39 16.35 0.27
N LYS A 40 2.77 17.21 -0.68
CA LYS A 40 4.16 17.63 -0.94
C LYS A 40 4.98 18.03 0.30
N PRO A 41 4.46 18.78 1.29
CA PRO A 41 5.24 19.11 2.49
C PRO A 41 5.39 17.96 3.49
N TYR A 42 4.64 16.87 3.33
CA TYR A 42 4.65 15.73 4.25
C TYR A 42 5.46 14.53 3.73
N LEU A 43 5.86 14.54 2.45
CA LEU A 43 6.51 13.43 1.78
C LEU A 43 7.77 13.89 1.05
N GLU A 44 8.79 13.04 1.05
CA GLU A 44 9.99 13.22 0.24
C GLU A 44 9.80 12.56 -1.13
N LEU A 45 10.30 13.22 -2.18
CA LEU A 45 10.32 12.64 -3.52
C LEU A 45 11.25 11.44 -3.56
N ASP A 46 10.86 10.44 -4.36
CA ASP A 46 11.69 9.27 -4.60
C ASP A 46 13.01 9.68 -5.28
N LYS A 47 14.14 9.19 -4.74
CA LYS A 47 15.50 9.48 -5.24
C LYS A 47 15.70 9.17 -6.73
N TYR A 48 14.96 8.21 -7.29
CA TYR A 48 15.02 7.82 -8.69
C TYR A 48 14.18 8.73 -9.61
N CYS A 49 13.26 9.51 -9.04
CA CYS A 49 12.53 10.56 -9.72
C CYS A 49 13.36 11.84 -9.85
N ILE A 50 14.11 12.23 -8.80
CA ILE A 50 14.76 13.54 -8.68
C ILE A 50 15.68 13.86 -9.87
N SER A 51 16.39 12.86 -10.39
CA SER A 51 17.34 13.06 -11.51
C SER A 51 16.69 13.04 -12.91
N ARG A 52 15.37 12.86 -13.00
CA ARG A 52 14.64 12.75 -14.27
C ARG A 52 13.90 14.03 -14.61
N ALA A 53 13.65 14.23 -15.91
CA ALA A 53 12.77 15.28 -16.38
C ALA A 53 11.40 15.16 -15.68
N ASN A 54 10.84 16.29 -15.25
CA ASN A 54 9.57 16.39 -14.53
C ASN A 54 9.47 15.63 -13.20
N SER A 55 10.58 15.14 -12.63
CA SER A 55 10.56 14.34 -11.39
C SER A 55 9.65 13.11 -11.45
N GLU A 56 9.56 12.47 -12.62
CA GLU A 56 8.68 11.32 -12.85
C GLU A 56 9.41 10.14 -13.50
N TYR A 57 8.84 8.94 -13.35
CA TYR A 57 9.23 7.77 -14.13
C TYR A 57 8.00 7.02 -14.63
N THR A 58 8.08 6.52 -15.85
CA THR A 58 7.02 5.69 -16.42
C THR A 58 7.12 4.27 -15.88
N VAL A 59 5.99 3.75 -15.42
CA VAL A 59 5.82 2.35 -15.02
C VAL A 59 5.14 1.59 -16.13
N ARG A 60 5.75 0.51 -16.62
CA ARG A 60 5.13 -0.42 -17.59
C ARG A 60 5.07 -1.81 -16.98
N SER A 61 4.01 -2.55 -17.24
CA SER A 61 3.88 -3.93 -16.78
C SER A 61 3.17 -4.75 -17.84
N ILE A 62 3.81 -5.81 -18.31
CA ILE A 62 3.24 -6.78 -19.24
C ILE A 62 2.82 -7.98 -18.41
N TYR A 63 1.53 -8.30 -18.40
CA TYR A 63 1.00 -9.47 -17.74
C TYR A 63 1.05 -10.66 -18.69
N TYR A 64 1.54 -11.78 -18.18
CA TYR A 64 1.54 -13.05 -18.90
C TYR A 64 0.41 -13.94 -18.37
N ASP A 65 -0.15 -14.72 -19.27
CA ASP A 65 -1.19 -15.70 -18.96
C ASP A 65 -1.00 -16.94 -19.84
N SER A 66 -1.70 -18.02 -19.50
CA SER A 66 -1.79 -19.21 -20.34
C SER A 66 -2.70 -18.97 -21.55
N PRO A 67 -2.65 -19.83 -22.59
CA PRO A 67 -3.59 -19.73 -23.72
C PRO A 67 -5.06 -19.87 -23.31
N SER A 68 -5.35 -20.51 -22.17
CA SER A 68 -6.69 -20.65 -21.59
C SER A 68 -7.07 -19.52 -20.64
N PHE A 69 -6.22 -18.51 -20.46
CA PHE A 69 -6.43 -17.37 -19.57
C PHE A 69 -6.63 -17.78 -18.10
N ASP A 70 -5.86 -18.74 -17.60
CA ASP A 70 -6.07 -19.30 -16.26
C ASP A 70 -5.93 -18.22 -15.17
N CYS A 71 -4.92 -17.34 -15.27
CA CYS A 71 -4.69 -16.28 -14.28
C CYS A 71 -5.83 -15.25 -14.27
N TYR A 72 -6.41 -14.97 -15.44
CA TYR A 72 -7.59 -14.13 -15.58
C TYR A 72 -8.81 -14.73 -14.88
N HIS A 73 -9.10 -16.02 -15.10
CA HIS A 73 -10.23 -16.70 -14.48
C HIS A 73 -10.06 -16.79 -12.96
N GLU A 74 -8.87 -17.19 -12.47
CA GLU A 74 -8.54 -17.19 -11.03
C GLU A 74 -8.76 -15.81 -10.39
N LYS A 75 -8.50 -14.74 -11.15
CA LYS A 75 -8.73 -13.38 -10.68
C LYS A 75 -10.22 -13.09 -10.49
N LEU A 76 -11.05 -13.49 -11.44
CA LEU A 76 -12.50 -13.30 -11.42
C LEU A 76 -13.18 -14.15 -10.34
N ASP A 77 -12.75 -15.41 -10.21
CA ASP A 77 -13.31 -16.37 -9.26
C ASP A 77 -12.90 -16.08 -7.80
N GLY A 78 -12.05 -15.09 -7.59
CA GLY A 78 -11.64 -14.65 -6.25
C GLY A 78 -10.72 -15.64 -5.54
N ILE A 79 -10.00 -16.48 -6.31
CA ILE A 79 -9.07 -17.46 -5.75
C ILE A 79 -8.03 -16.76 -4.86
N ARG A 80 -7.91 -17.24 -3.62
CA ARG A 80 -7.03 -16.66 -2.59
C ARG A 80 -5.55 -16.79 -2.98
N GLU A 81 -5.16 -18.00 -3.39
CA GLU A 81 -3.81 -18.33 -3.84
C GLU A 81 -3.80 -18.37 -5.36
N ARG A 82 -3.44 -17.24 -5.96
CA ARG A 82 -3.39 -17.07 -7.42
C ARG A 82 -2.06 -16.49 -7.85
N GLN A 83 -1.64 -16.80 -9.07
CA GLN A 83 -0.41 -16.26 -9.63
C GLN A 83 -0.66 -14.95 -10.37
N LYS A 84 0.30 -14.02 -10.29
CA LYS A 84 0.29 -12.76 -11.03
C LYS A 84 1.65 -12.55 -11.69
N LEU A 85 1.82 -13.16 -12.85
CA LEU A 85 3.06 -13.08 -13.62
C LEU A 85 3.11 -11.76 -14.38
N ARG A 86 4.14 -10.94 -14.11
CA ARG A 86 4.36 -9.66 -14.80
C ARG A 86 5.84 -9.39 -15.03
N ILE A 87 6.18 -8.82 -16.18
CA ILE A 87 7.49 -8.22 -16.46
C ILE A 87 7.34 -6.71 -16.31
N ARG A 88 8.26 -6.09 -15.55
CA ARG A 88 8.32 -4.64 -15.30
C ARG A 88 9.75 -4.16 -15.40
#